data_AF-A0A8J4DUX8-F1
#
_entry.id   AF-A0A8J4DUX8-F1
#
_cell.length_a   1.000
_cell.length_b   1.000
_cell.length_c   1.000
_cell.angle_alpha   90.00
_cell.angle_beta   90.00
_cell.angle_gamma   90.00
#
_symmetry.space_group_name_H-M   'P 1'
#
loop_
_entity.id
_entity.type
_entity.pdbx_description
1 polymer ?
#
loop_
_entity_poly.entity_id
_entity_poly.type
_entity_poly.pdbx_seq_one_letter_code
_entity_poly.pdbx_strand_id
1 'polypeptide(L)'
;MGGWERRLKALIAAVALGVAATSSGVLMFRGQAAAETLLSRGKPAVASSVEGPEFAAGHAVDGDNRTRWASEEGVDPQWIQVDLGSVARVTRVEIAWEVAYARAFYLETSTDGTTWTPVATITGGDGGLDRVRVDSRARQVRILGTERGTAYGYSMWELRVYGEPGVPGTGSTSSSPTPAPAGSATVSATPSASPSASASALPASAAPRVDLSDARKKDIAMQLVASAENSSLNWRAQYAYIEDIGDGRGYTAGIIGFCSGTGDMLDVVNRYTQRKPGNALAKYLPALRQVNGSASHAGLDPGFTGDWKAAAADPAFQRTQDEVRDGTYFNPAVGQAKRDGLRALGQFAYYDAIVMHGPGSQRLAFGGIRAAALAKAKPPAQGGDETAFLHAFLDARAAAMKAEPAHRDTSRVETAQRVFLRAGNLDLNTPLAWSVYGEPYRIG
;
A
#
# COMPACT_ATOMS: atom_id res chain seq x y z
N MET A 1 16.79 71.57 -6.22
CA MET A 1 16.08 70.40 -5.66
C MET A 1 16.81 70.03 -4.38
N GLY A 2 16.56 70.64 -3.22
CA GLY A 2 15.28 70.91 -2.57
C GLY A 2 15.21 69.91 -1.41
N GLY A 3 15.31 70.27 -0.15
CA GLY A 3 15.51 71.55 0.51
C GLY A 3 15.58 71.25 2.01
N TRP A 4 16.02 72.25 2.77
CA TRP A 4 15.54 72.55 4.11
C TRP A 4 15.63 71.45 5.21
N GLU A 5 16.29 71.55 6.36
CA GLU A 5 16.99 72.61 7.09
C GLU A 5 17.16 72.08 8.54
N ARG A 6 18.31 72.34 9.19
CA ARG A 6 18.45 72.71 10.63
C ARG A 6 18.07 71.68 11.72
N ARG A 7 18.67 71.61 12.92
CA ARG A 7 19.91 72.06 13.59
C ARG A 7 19.80 71.52 15.04
N LEU A 8 20.96 71.29 15.66
CA LEU A 8 21.28 71.45 17.11
C LEU A 8 20.76 70.46 18.19
N LYS A 9 21.74 69.72 18.74
CA LYS A 9 22.23 69.70 20.15
C LYS A 9 21.29 69.43 21.34
N ALA A 10 21.69 68.39 22.11
CA ALA A 10 22.00 68.36 23.56
C ALA A 10 21.09 67.54 24.51
N LEU A 11 21.73 66.50 25.07
CA LEU A 11 21.78 66.03 26.48
C LEU A 11 20.59 66.27 27.42
N ILE A 12 20.07 65.18 28.02
CA ILE A 12 19.75 65.06 29.46
C ILE A 12 20.14 63.64 29.93
N ALA A 13 20.86 63.57 31.05
CA ALA A 13 21.17 62.37 31.81
C ALA A 13 20.10 62.14 32.91
N ALA A 14 19.84 60.88 33.30
CA ALA A 14 19.85 60.42 34.70
C ALA A 14 19.30 59.00 34.88
N VAL A 15 20.00 58.29 35.76
CA VAL A 15 19.82 56.95 36.34
C VAL A 15 18.51 56.81 37.14
N ALA A 16 17.87 55.64 37.09
CA ALA A 16 17.18 55.07 38.26
C ALA A 16 16.88 53.56 38.11
N LEU A 17 17.46 52.79 39.04
CA LEU A 17 16.98 51.60 39.75
C LEU A 17 16.14 50.52 39.04
N GLY A 18 16.61 49.28 39.21
CA GLY A 18 15.88 48.08 38.89
C GLY A 18 14.59 47.90 39.69
N VAL A 19 13.64 47.23 39.04
CA VAL A 19 12.56 46.49 39.69
C VAL A 19 12.59 45.09 39.09
N ALA A 20 12.82 44.12 39.96
CA ALA A 20 12.61 42.71 39.68
C ALA A 20 11.12 42.49 39.36
N ALA A 21 10.80 42.18 38.11
CA ALA A 21 9.51 41.61 37.77
C ALA A 21 9.62 40.10 38.08
N THR A 22 9.07 39.71 39.23
CA THR A 22 8.72 38.32 39.52
C THR A 22 7.74 37.87 38.45
N SER A 23 8.23 37.11 37.47
CA SER A 23 7.38 36.32 36.61
C SER A 23 6.70 35.27 37.48
N SER A 24 5.47 35.56 37.88
CA SER A 24 4.54 34.57 38.41
C SER A 24 4.49 33.42 37.42
N GLY A 25 5.18 32.34 37.75
CA GLY A 25 5.08 31.08 37.05
C GLY A 25 3.65 30.58 37.19
N VAL A 26 2.81 30.91 36.22
CA VAL A 26 1.64 30.08 35.95
C VAL A 26 2.23 28.74 35.51
N LEU A 27 2.31 27.79 36.43
CA LEU A 27 2.43 26.38 36.08
C LEU A 27 1.20 26.07 35.24
N MET A 28 1.33 26.17 33.92
CA MET A 28 0.41 25.50 33.03
C MET A 28 0.65 24.01 33.24
N PHE A 29 -0.12 23.39 34.13
CA PHE A 29 -0.42 21.98 33.99
C PHE A 29 -1.19 21.84 32.67
N ARG A 30 -0.46 21.72 31.56
CA ARG A 30 -0.98 20.97 30.43
C ARG A 30 -1.16 19.57 30.98
N GLY A 31 -2.41 19.21 31.29
CA GLY A 31 -2.77 17.83 31.52
C GLY A 31 -2.22 17.03 30.35
N GLN A 32 -1.20 16.25 30.61
CA GLN A 32 -0.65 15.33 29.64
C GLN A 32 -1.77 14.32 29.41
N ALA A 33 -2.45 14.41 28.27
CA ALA A 33 -3.42 13.40 27.88
C ALA A 33 -2.72 12.06 28.00
N ALA A 34 -3.21 11.18 28.88
CA ALA A 34 -2.67 9.84 29.02
C ALA A 34 -2.64 9.21 27.62
N ALA A 35 -1.52 8.57 27.26
CA ALA A 35 -1.42 7.89 25.98
C ALA A 35 -2.56 6.85 25.90
N GLU A 36 -3.41 6.98 24.88
CA GLU A 36 -4.55 6.07 24.68
C GLU A 36 -4.01 4.63 24.56
N THR A 37 -4.63 3.68 25.28
CA THR A 37 -4.17 2.28 25.28
C THR A 37 -4.68 1.58 24.02
N LEU A 38 -3.81 0.83 23.33
CA LEU A 38 -4.23 -0.05 22.23
C LEU A 38 -4.96 -1.28 22.79
N LEU A 39 -6.28 -1.35 22.62
CA LEU A 39 -7.16 -2.36 23.22
C LEU A 39 -7.33 -3.62 22.37
N SER A 40 -7.09 -3.51 21.07
CA SER A 40 -7.40 -4.53 20.05
C SER A 40 -6.30 -5.56 19.81
N ARG A 41 -5.04 -5.26 20.16
CA ARG A 41 -3.91 -6.15 19.82
C ARG A 41 -4.05 -7.53 20.43
N GLY A 42 -3.94 -8.56 19.60
CA GLY A 42 -4.03 -9.99 19.96
C GLY A 42 -5.41 -10.43 20.42
N LYS A 43 -6.45 -9.60 20.22
CA LYS A 43 -7.82 -9.93 20.63
C LYS A 43 -8.51 -10.85 19.62
N PRO A 44 -9.52 -11.63 20.04
CA PRO A 44 -10.31 -12.41 19.10
C PRO A 44 -10.98 -11.52 18.05
N ALA A 45 -10.83 -11.86 16.78
CA ALA A 45 -11.49 -11.21 15.67
C ALA A 45 -12.21 -12.24 14.80
N VAL A 46 -13.37 -11.84 14.28
CA VAL A 46 -14.18 -12.64 13.33
C VAL A 46 -14.65 -11.73 12.20
N ALA A 47 -14.96 -12.33 11.06
CA ALA A 47 -15.40 -11.61 9.87
C ALA A 47 -16.54 -12.35 9.17
N SER A 48 -17.28 -11.64 8.32
CA SER A 48 -18.34 -12.21 7.49
C SER A 48 -17.83 -13.25 6.49
N SER A 49 -16.60 -13.07 6.01
CA SER A 49 -15.93 -13.98 5.10
C SER A 49 -14.40 -13.82 5.19
N VAL A 50 -13.68 -14.76 4.58
CA VAL A 50 -12.24 -14.68 4.35
C VAL A 50 -11.95 -15.04 2.90
N GLU A 51 -11.08 -14.29 2.24
CA GLU A 51 -10.58 -14.57 0.88
C GLU A 51 -9.91 -15.96 0.81
N GLY A 52 -9.26 -16.36 1.91
CA GLY A 52 -8.57 -17.63 2.08
C GLY A 52 -8.11 -17.81 3.54
N PRO A 53 -7.68 -19.02 3.94
CA PRO A 53 -7.23 -19.30 5.31
C PRO A 53 -6.04 -18.44 5.77
N GLU A 54 -5.20 -17.97 4.85
CA GLU A 54 -4.07 -17.06 5.09
C GLU A 54 -4.48 -15.60 5.34
N PHE A 55 -5.76 -15.26 5.14
CA PHE A 55 -6.31 -13.91 5.32
C PHE A 55 -7.34 -13.85 6.45
N ALA A 56 -7.14 -14.67 7.48
CA ALA A 56 -8.03 -14.75 8.63
C ALA A 56 -8.19 -13.41 9.36
N ALA A 57 -9.37 -13.19 9.96
CA ALA A 57 -9.70 -11.95 10.67
C ALA A 57 -8.69 -11.55 11.76
N GLY A 58 -8.06 -12.53 12.42
CA GLY A 58 -7.04 -12.31 13.44
C GLY A 58 -5.83 -11.52 12.95
N HIS A 59 -5.55 -11.53 11.65
CA HIS A 59 -4.43 -10.78 11.07
C HIS A 59 -4.62 -9.28 11.12
N ALA A 60 -5.87 -8.78 11.15
CA ALA A 60 -6.10 -7.35 11.30
C ALA A 60 -5.83 -6.84 12.72
N VAL A 61 -5.49 -7.70 13.68
CA VAL A 61 -5.32 -7.30 15.09
C VAL A 61 -4.07 -7.88 15.72
N ASP A 62 -3.15 -8.46 14.95
CA ASP A 62 -1.96 -9.15 15.47
C ASP A 62 -0.77 -8.21 15.73
N GLY A 63 -0.83 -6.96 15.26
CA GLY A 63 0.23 -5.96 15.37
C GLY A 63 1.27 -6.05 14.26
N ASP A 64 1.08 -6.92 13.26
CA ASP A 64 1.98 -7.12 12.13
C ASP A 64 1.41 -6.52 10.85
N ASN A 65 1.99 -5.42 10.37
CA ASN A 65 1.59 -4.79 9.10
C ASN A 65 1.96 -5.63 7.85
N ARG A 66 2.30 -6.92 8.00
CA ARG A 66 2.64 -7.84 6.90
C ARG A 66 1.56 -8.90 6.69
N THR A 67 0.71 -9.11 7.68
CA THR A 67 -0.45 -9.99 7.64
C THR A 67 -1.71 -9.13 7.51
N ARG A 68 -2.75 -9.66 6.85
CA ARG A 68 -3.98 -8.90 6.62
C ARG A 68 -5.19 -9.81 6.77
N TRP A 69 -6.29 -9.24 7.25
CA TRP A 69 -7.59 -9.79 6.93
C TRP A 69 -7.98 -9.39 5.51
N ALA A 70 -8.68 -10.27 4.80
CA ALA A 70 -9.30 -9.98 3.53
C ALA A 70 -10.66 -10.67 3.44
N SER A 71 -11.70 -9.94 3.04
CA SER A 71 -13.00 -10.52 2.76
C SER A 71 -13.01 -11.25 1.42
N GLU A 72 -14.05 -12.03 1.19
CA GLU A 72 -14.42 -12.51 -0.14
C GLU A 72 -14.40 -11.35 -1.15
N GLU A 73 -13.74 -11.57 -2.28
CA GLU A 73 -13.62 -10.59 -3.34
C GLU A 73 -14.94 -10.39 -4.08
N GLY A 74 -15.20 -9.20 -4.61
CA GLY A 74 -16.39 -9.01 -5.44
C GLY A 74 -17.67 -8.74 -4.65
N VAL A 75 -17.69 -8.96 -3.33
CA VAL A 75 -18.92 -8.99 -2.53
C VAL A 75 -19.02 -7.81 -1.58
N ASP A 76 -20.15 -7.11 -1.67
CA ASP A 76 -20.62 -6.10 -0.70
C ASP A 76 -21.97 -6.55 -0.12
N PRO A 77 -22.28 -6.24 1.15
CA PRO A 77 -21.39 -5.71 2.18
C PRO A 77 -20.56 -6.82 2.85
N GLN A 78 -19.45 -6.46 3.49
CA GLN A 78 -18.65 -7.36 4.33
C GLN A 78 -18.22 -6.66 5.61
N TRP A 79 -17.93 -7.43 6.65
CA TRP A 79 -17.52 -6.89 7.94
C TRP A 79 -16.41 -7.69 8.60
N ILE A 80 -15.63 -6.99 9.42
CA ILE A 80 -14.72 -7.56 10.42
C ILE A 80 -15.03 -6.92 11.78
N GLN A 81 -14.99 -7.72 12.83
CA GLN A 81 -15.16 -7.25 14.20
C GLN A 81 -14.11 -7.83 15.16
N VAL A 82 -13.83 -7.09 16.23
CA VAL A 82 -12.91 -7.47 17.31
C VAL A 82 -13.60 -7.43 18.68
N ASP A 83 -13.38 -8.47 19.50
CA ASP A 83 -13.82 -8.55 20.91
C ASP A 83 -12.72 -8.03 21.84
N LEU A 84 -12.92 -6.85 22.44
CA LEU A 84 -11.97 -6.24 23.38
C LEU A 84 -11.87 -7.02 24.70
N GLY A 85 -12.82 -7.91 24.99
CA GLY A 85 -12.88 -8.79 26.17
C GLY A 85 -13.67 -8.22 27.35
N SER A 86 -13.80 -6.89 27.44
CA SER A 86 -14.65 -6.19 28.41
C SER A 86 -15.17 -4.88 27.81
N VAL A 87 -16.21 -4.29 28.41
CA VAL A 87 -16.71 -2.97 27.98
C VAL A 87 -15.66 -1.91 28.33
N ALA A 88 -15.00 -1.39 27.30
CA ALA A 88 -14.00 -0.34 27.39
C ALA A 88 -14.57 0.99 26.85
N ARG A 89 -13.95 2.11 27.23
CA ARG A 89 -14.22 3.40 26.58
C ARG A 89 -13.32 3.51 25.36
N VAL A 90 -13.89 3.42 24.16
CA VAL A 90 -13.21 3.57 22.89
C VAL A 90 -13.14 5.05 22.53
N THR A 91 -11.92 5.56 22.30
CA THR A 91 -11.67 6.97 21.98
C THR A 91 -11.20 7.20 20.55
N ARG A 92 -10.61 6.16 19.93
CA ARG A 92 -10.12 6.23 18.56
C ARG A 92 -10.06 4.86 17.92
N VAL A 93 -10.38 4.80 16.63
CA VAL A 93 -10.16 3.64 15.78
C VAL A 93 -9.29 4.06 14.62
N GLU A 94 -8.19 3.34 14.41
CA GLU A 94 -7.38 3.46 13.20
C GLU A 94 -7.58 2.23 12.33
N ILE A 95 -7.77 2.45 11.03
CA ILE A 95 -7.90 1.38 10.04
C ILE A 95 -6.78 1.58 9.03
N ALA A 96 -5.81 0.67 9.03
CA ALA A 96 -4.79 0.59 8.01
C ALA A 96 -5.29 -0.34 6.91
N TRP A 97 -5.90 0.23 5.89
CA TRP A 97 -6.36 -0.49 4.71
C TRP A 97 -5.19 -1.02 3.89
N GLU A 98 -5.43 -2.13 3.22
CA GLU A 98 -4.63 -2.54 2.07
C GLU A 98 -5.01 -1.69 0.85
N VAL A 99 -4.46 -2.00 -0.34
CA VAL A 99 -4.99 -1.49 -1.62
C VAL A 99 -6.49 -1.78 -1.75
N ALA A 100 -6.98 -2.90 -1.25
CA ALA A 100 -8.41 -3.19 -1.13
C ALA A 100 -9.02 -2.52 0.10
N TYR A 101 -9.79 -1.45 -0.09
CA TYR A 101 -10.34 -0.63 0.98
C TYR A 101 -11.85 -0.38 0.85
N ALA A 102 -12.48 0.07 1.95
CA ALA A 102 -13.85 0.54 1.93
C ALA A 102 -13.92 2.02 1.49
N ARG A 103 -14.61 2.30 0.39
CA ARG A 103 -14.98 3.67 0.01
C ARG A 103 -16.15 4.18 0.85
N ALA A 104 -17.05 3.30 1.26
CA ALA A 104 -18.04 3.59 2.28
C ALA A 104 -18.09 2.49 3.33
N PHE A 105 -18.12 2.89 4.60
CA PHE A 105 -18.27 1.96 5.72
C PHE A 105 -18.91 2.61 6.94
N TYR A 106 -19.49 1.76 7.79
CA TYR A 106 -19.87 2.12 9.15
C TYR A 106 -18.82 1.62 10.13
N LEU A 107 -18.44 2.49 11.06
CA LEU A 107 -17.79 2.08 12.30
C LEU A 107 -18.89 1.87 13.33
N GLU A 108 -19.05 0.64 13.79
CA GLU A 108 -20.10 0.25 14.73
C GLU A 108 -19.50 -0.27 16.04
N THR A 109 -20.24 -0.05 17.12
CA THR A 109 -19.86 -0.53 18.45
C THR A 109 -21.00 -1.31 19.09
N SER A 110 -20.66 -2.25 19.96
CA SER A 110 -21.63 -3.06 20.70
C SER A 110 -21.08 -3.44 22.08
N THR A 111 -21.96 -3.51 23.09
CA THR A 111 -21.63 -4.00 24.43
C THR A 111 -22.01 -5.47 24.65
N ASP A 112 -22.95 -6.00 23.85
CA ASP A 112 -23.54 -7.33 23.98
C ASP A 112 -23.14 -8.29 22.82
N GLY A 113 -22.61 -7.76 21.73
CA GLY A 113 -22.26 -8.50 20.50
C GLY A 113 -23.44 -8.77 19.56
N THR A 114 -24.66 -8.37 19.93
CA THR A 114 -25.89 -8.59 19.14
C THR A 114 -26.51 -7.30 18.65
N THR A 115 -26.46 -6.24 19.47
CA THR A 115 -27.01 -4.92 19.16
C THR A 115 -25.87 -3.99 18.75
N TRP A 116 -25.93 -3.46 17.54
CA TRP A 116 -24.87 -2.63 16.95
C TRP A 116 -25.33 -1.19 16.77
N THR A 117 -24.50 -0.24 17.20
CA THR A 117 -24.75 1.20 17.04
C THR A 117 -23.65 1.81 16.16
N PRO A 118 -24.00 2.43 15.03
CA PRO A 118 -23.06 3.20 14.23
C PRO A 118 -22.56 4.42 15.01
N VAL A 119 -21.24 4.55 15.15
CA VAL A 119 -20.58 5.70 15.81
C VAL A 119 -19.82 6.58 14.82
N ALA A 120 -19.60 6.10 13.60
CA ALA A 120 -19.19 6.93 12.47
C ALA A 120 -19.68 6.33 11.15
N THR A 121 -19.91 7.20 10.17
CA THR A 121 -20.23 6.85 8.79
C THR A 121 -19.21 7.52 7.90
N ILE A 122 -18.48 6.74 7.11
CA ILE A 122 -17.50 7.23 6.15
C ILE A 122 -18.04 6.98 4.76
N THR A 123 -17.96 7.99 3.90
CA THR A 123 -18.26 7.90 2.47
C THR A 123 -17.13 8.56 1.67
N GLY A 124 -16.88 8.06 0.47
CA GLY A 124 -15.83 8.59 -0.40
C GLY A 124 -14.40 8.39 0.14
N GLY A 125 -14.17 7.36 0.95
CA GLY A 125 -12.83 7.01 1.44
C GLY A 125 -11.83 6.78 0.30
N ASP A 126 -10.56 7.01 0.60
CA ASP A 126 -9.41 6.90 -0.32
C ASP A 126 -8.45 5.76 0.05
N GLY A 127 -8.80 4.97 1.06
CA GLY A 127 -7.99 3.87 1.56
C GLY A 127 -6.85 4.37 2.46
N GLY A 128 -5.71 3.67 2.44
CA GLY A 128 -4.58 4.05 3.28
C GLY A 128 -4.90 3.96 4.78
N LEU A 129 -4.72 5.07 5.52
CA LEU A 129 -4.88 5.07 6.98
C LEU A 129 -6.00 6.01 7.41
N ASP A 130 -7.13 5.42 7.81
CA ASP A 130 -8.21 6.14 8.47
C ASP A 130 -7.93 6.27 9.96
N ARG A 131 -8.23 7.46 10.51
CA ARG A 131 -8.19 7.73 11.95
C ARG A 131 -9.50 8.38 12.38
N VAL A 132 -10.37 7.57 12.97
CA VAL A 132 -11.70 8.01 13.42
C VAL A 132 -11.67 8.22 14.92
N ARG A 133 -11.91 9.45 15.38
CA ARG A 133 -12.15 9.72 16.80
C ARG A 133 -13.60 9.37 17.12
N VAL A 134 -13.78 8.67 18.24
CA VAL A 134 -15.09 8.27 18.75
C VAL A 134 -15.13 8.50 20.25
N ASP A 135 -16.32 8.51 20.84
CA ASP A 135 -16.47 8.42 22.29
C ASP A 135 -17.63 7.46 22.57
N SER A 136 -17.29 6.18 22.69
CA SER A 136 -18.28 5.12 22.85
C SER A 136 -17.83 4.09 23.88
N ARG A 137 -18.78 3.51 24.60
CA ARG A 137 -18.52 2.33 25.44
C ARG A 137 -18.84 1.07 24.65
N ALA A 138 -17.84 0.22 24.48
CA ALA A 138 -17.95 -0.97 23.63
C ALA A 138 -17.15 -2.14 24.17
N ARG A 139 -17.69 -3.35 24.03
CA ARG A 139 -16.91 -4.59 24.10
C ARG A 139 -16.49 -5.04 22.71
N GLN A 140 -17.34 -4.81 21.71
CA GLN A 140 -17.11 -5.20 20.32
C GLN A 140 -17.03 -3.96 19.44
N VAL A 141 -16.09 -3.95 18.49
CA VAL A 141 -15.96 -2.93 17.46
C VAL A 141 -16.01 -3.60 16.10
N ARG A 142 -16.83 -3.09 15.18
CA ARG A 142 -17.01 -3.64 13.82
C ARG A 142 -16.82 -2.57 12.77
N ILE A 143 -16.11 -2.93 11.71
CA ILE A 143 -16.09 -2.18 10.46
C ILE A 143 -17.00 -2.90 9.49
N LEU A 144 -18.10 -2.25 9.10
CA LEU A 144 -19.04 -2.76 8.09
C LEU A 144 -18.79 -2.00 6.80
N GLY A 145 -18.04 -2.60 5.88
CA GLY A 145 -17.85 -2.10 4.54
C GLY A 145 -19.14 -2.25 3.73
N THR A 146 -19.61 -1.17 3.12
CA THR A 146 -20.84 -1.14 2.30
C THR A 146 -20.60 -0.75 0.85
N GLU A 147 -19.49 -0.08 0.56
CA GLU A 147 -19.04 0.20 -0.80
C GLU A 147 -17.53 0.03 -0.85
N ARG A 148 -17.03 -0.82 -1.74
CA ARG A 148 -15.58 -0.94 -1.97
C ARG A 148 -15.05 0.24 -2.78
N GLY A 149 -13.81 0.62 -2.50
CA GLY A 149 -13.07 1.57 -3.33
C GLY A 149 -12.36 0.95 -4.52
N THR A 150 -12.32 -0.38 -4.59
CA THR A 150 -11.70 -1.15 -5.66
C THR A 150 -12.58 -2.33 -6.06
N ALA A 151 -12.19 -3.09 -7.09
CA ALA A 151 -12.91 -4.29 -7.50
C ALA A 151 -12.67 -5.52 -6.58
N TYR A 152 -11.73 -5.44 -5.63
CA TYR A 152 -11.35 -6.53 -4.72
C TYR A 152 -12.40 -6.78 -3.63
N GLY A 153 -12.05 -7.40 -2.50
CA GLY A 153 -12.85 -7.36 -1.27
C GLY A 153 -12.53 -6.13 -0.42
N TYR A 154 -12.72 -6.24 0.88
CA TYR A 154 -12.18 -5.33 1.89
C TYR A 154 -10.97 -5.97 2.53
N SER A 155 -9.89 -5.22 2.72
CA SER A 155 -8.70 -5.77 3.36
C SER A 155 -8.02 -4.76 4.27
N MET A 156 -7.60 -5.25 5.43
CA MET A 156 -6.98 -4.42 6.46
C MET A 156 -5.69 -5.09 6.88
N TRP A 157 -4.60 -4.34 6.79
CA TRP A 157 -3.37 -4.66 7.52
C TRP A 157 -3.71 -4.68 9.00
N GLU A 158 -4.28 -3.59 9.52
CA GLU A 158 -4.55 -3.46 10.96
C GLU A 158 -5.81 -2.65 11.26
N LEU A 159 -6.59 -3.14 12.23
CA LEU A 159 -7.72 -2.52 12.89
C LEU A 159 -7.34 -2.22 14.34
N ARG A 160 -6.95 -0.97 14.61
CA ARG A 160 -6.45 -0.54 15.92
C ARG A 160 -7.51 0.25 16.67
N VAL A 161 -8.11 -0.40 17.65
CA VAL A 161 -9.00 0.22 18.63
C VAL A 161 -8.21 0.73 19.83
N TYR A 162 -8.28 2.03 20.11
CA TYR A 162 -7.66 2.69 21.25
C TYR A 162 -8.69 3.21 22.24
N GLY A 163 -8.30 3.27 23.51
CA GLY A 163 -9.15 3.82 24.55
C GLY A 163 -8.67 3.55 25.97
N GLU A 164 -9.61 3.58 26.90
CA GLU A 164 -9.41 3.25 28.31
C GLU A 164 -9.98 1.85 28.58
N PRO A 165 -9.16 0.88 29.05
CA PRO A 165 -9.63 -0.45 29.37
C PRO A 165 -10.78 -0.42 30.39
N GLY A 166 -11.79 -1.26 30.18
CA GLY A 166 -12.80 -1.50 31.22
C GLY A 166 -12.17 -2.18 32.42
N VAL A 167 -12.52 -1.75 33.64
CA VAL A 167 -12.07 -2.41 34.88
C VAL A 167 -12.51 -3.87 34.84
N PRO A 168 -11.59 -4.86 34.95
CA PRO A 168 -11.98 -6.26 35.00
C PRO A 168 -12.73 -6.53 36.31
N GLY A 169 -14.04 -6.74 36.21
CA GLY A 169 -14.87 -7.19 37.33
C GLY A 169 -15.69 -6.11 38.03
N THR A 170 -16.76 -5.66 37.39
CA THR A 170 -18.08 -5.51 38.03
C THR A 170 -19.12 -5.79 36.95
N GLY A 171 -19.63 -7.02 36.92
CA GLY A 171 -20.80 -7.34 36.10
C GLY A 171 -21.99 -6.56 36.63
N SER A 172 -22.37 -5.48 35.95
CA SER A 172 -23.69 -4.89 36.11
C SER A 172 -24.62 -5.50 35.08
N THR A 173 -25.36 -6.49 35.56
CA THR A 173 -26.56 -7.06 34.93
C THR A 173 -27.55 -5.95 34.55
N SER A 174 -28.01 -5.91 33.30
CA SER A 174 -29.25 -5.22 32.95
C SER A 174 -29.95 -5.91 31.77
N SER A 175 -30.94 -6.72 32.17
CA SER A 175 -32.18 -7.16 31.52
C SER A 175 -32.27 -7.31 29.99
N SER A 176 -32.30 -8.59 29.59
CA SER A 176 -33.02 -9.12 28.43
C SER A 176 -34.55 -8.96 28.58
N PRO A 177 -35.31 -8.87 27.46
CA PRO A 177 -36.65 -9.43 27.41
C PRO A 177 -36.68 -10.70 26.53
N THR A 178 -37.04 -11.79 27.19
CA THR A 178 -37.75 -13.03 26.79
C THR A 178 -38.10 -13.26 25.30
N PRO A 179 -37.82 -14.47 24.74
CA PRO A 179 -38.43 -14.97 23.53
C PRO A 179 -39.54 -16.01 23.81
N ALA A 180 -40.61 -16.05 23.00
CA ALA A 180 -41.48 -17.22 22.77
C ALA A 180 -42.61 -16.92 21.74
N PRO A 181 -43.21 -17.93 21.06
CA PRO A 181 -42.64 -19.21 20.63
C PRO A 181 -43.05 -19.67 19.20
N ALA A 182 -42.37 -20.75 18.80
CA ALA A 182 -42.66 -21.79 17.80
C ALA A 182 -43.95 -21.79 16.94
N GLY A 183 -43.75 -22.12 15.66
CA GLY A 183 -44.71 -22.81 14.81
C GLY A 183 -43.98 -23.82 13.91
N SER A 184 -44.18 -25.11 14.19
CA SER A 184 -43.71 -26.24 13.38
C SER A 184 -44.59 -26.44 12.14
N ALA A 185 -43.99 -26.86 11.02
CA ALA A 185 -44.65 -27.75 10.07
C ALA A 185 -43.61 -28.55 9.25
N THR A 186 -43.67 -29.86 9.46
CA THR A 186 -42.95 -30.95 8.80
C THR A 186 -43.49 -31.21 7.39
N VAL A 187 -42.64 -31.64 6.45
CA VAL A 187 -42.83 -32.65 5.36
C VAL A 187 -41.68 -32.51 4.36
N SER A 188 -41.15 -33.48 3.62
CA SER A 188 -41.12 -34.94 3.63
C SER A 188 -40.00 -35.28 2.63
N ALA A 189 -39.18 -36.28 2.93
CA ALA A 189 -38.14 -36.77 2.04
C ALA A 189 -38.70 -37.79 1.03
N THR A 190 -38.20 -37.81 -0.21
CA THR A 190 -38.01 -39.07 -0.97
C THR A 190 -36.88 -38.88 -2.01
N PRO A 191 -35.99 -39.87 -2.21
CA PRO A 191 -34.78 -39.73 -3.04
C PRO A 191 -35.00 -40.23 -4.48
N SER A 192 -34.13 -39.83 -5.40
CA SER A 192 -33.94 -40.54 -6.68
C SER A 192 -32.46 -40.55 -7.05
N ALA A 193 -31.99 -41.72 -7.46
CA ALA A 193 -30.58 -42.05 -7.67
C ALA A 193 -30.25 -42.31 -9.15
N SER A 194 -29.01 -41.93 -9.51
CA SER A 194 -28.09 -42.55 -10.49
C SER A 194 -28.33 -42.41 -12.01
N PRO A 195 -27.29 -42.62 -12.89
CA PRO A 195 -25.88 -43.00 -12.61
C PRO A 195 -24.76 -42.19 -13.29
N SER A 196 -23.58 -42.29 -12.67
CA SER A 196 -22.21 -42.40 -13.20
C SER A 196 -21.90 -42.13 -14.68
N ALA A 197 -20.96 -41.22 -14.92
CA ALA A 197 -20.10 -41.22 -16.10
C ALA A 197 -18.62 -41.04 -15.68
N SER A 198 -17.87 -42.12 -15.91
CA SER A 198 -16.42 -42.32 -15.98
C SER A 198 -15.50 -41.12 -15.74
N ALA A 199 -14.79 -41.14 -14.60
CA ALA A 199 -13.55 -40.39 -14.42
C ALA A 199 -12.42 -41.05 -15.21
N SER A 200 -12.08 -40.46 -16.35
CA SER A 200 -10.83 -40.75 -17.05
C SER A 200 -9.66 -40.23 -16.23
N ALA A 201 -8.58 -41.01 -16.16
CA ALA A 201 -7.41 -40.78 -15.31
C ALA A 201 -6.83 -39.36 -15.46
N LEU A 202 -6.67 -38.66 -14.32
CA LEU A 202 -5.93 -37.41 -14.24
C LEU A 202 -4.45 -37.68 -14.59
N PRO A 203 -3.83 -36.88 -15.48
CA PRO A 203 -2.39 -36.97 -15.69
C PRO A 203 -1.65 -36.48 -14.44
N ALA A 204 -0.43 -36.99 -14.26
CA ALA A 204 0.45 -36.72 -13.14
C ALA A 204 0.49 -35.24 -12.73
N SER A 205 0.35 -35.00 -11.42
CA SER A 205 0.48 -33.70 -10.77
C SER A 205 1.75 -32.98 -11.25
N ALA A 206 1.59 -31.96 -12.09
CA ALA A 206 2.63 -30.96 -12.27
C ALA A 206 2.95 -30.33 -10.91
N ALA A 207 4.22 -30.05 -10.63
CA ALA A 207 4.61 -29.28 -9.45
C ALA A 207 3.80 -27.97 -9.39
N PRO A 208 3.41 -27.49 -8.20
CA PRO A 208 2.61 -26.28 -8.07
C PRO A 208 3.32 -25.12 -8.77
N ARG A 209 2.61 -24.45 -9.69
CA ARG A 209 3.14 -23.28 -10.39
C ARG A 209 3.32 -22.16 -9.37
N VAL A 210 4.52 -21.59 -9.36
CA VAL A 210 4.90 -20.53 -8.44
C VAL A 210 4.84 -19.20 -9.19
N ASP A 211 4.06 -18.25 -8.65
CA ASP A 211 3.86 -16.94 -9.24
C ASP A 211 4.96 -15.93 -8.83
N LEU A 212 4.87 -14.68 -9.32
CA LEU A 212 5.90 -13.68 -9.06
C LEU A 212 5.97 -13.25 -7.59
N SER A 213 4.92 -13.47 -6.79
CA SER A 213 4.87 -13.10 -5.37
C SER A 213 5.67 -14.02 -4.46
N ASP A 214 6.11 -15.19 -4.95
CA ASP A 214 7.12 -16.00 -4.28
C ASP A 214 8.42 -15.22 -4.06
N ALA A 215 9.05 -15.42 -2.91
CA ALA A 215 10.23 -14.64 -2.51
C ALA A 215 11.39 -14.77 -3.52
N ARG A 216 11.62 -15.97 -4.08
CA ARG A 216 12.69 -16.18 -5.06
C ARG A 216 12.33 -15.55 -6.41
N LYS A 217 11.09 -15.70 -6.85
CA LYS A 217 10.61 -15.09 -8.11
C LYS A 217 10.59 -13.56 -8.03
N LYS A 218 10.23 -13.01 -6.88
CA LYS A 218 10.27 -11.57 -6.61
C LYS A 218 11.70 -11.04 -6.63
N ASP A 219 12.65 -11.76 -6.01
CA ASP A 219 14.07 -11.36 -6.08
C ASP A 219 14.59 -11.41 -7.52
N ILE A 220 14.26 -12.44 -8.30
CA ILE A 220 14.56 -12.51 -9.75
C ILE A 220 13.97 -11.31 -10.49
N ALA A 221 12.71 -10.95 -10.23
CA ALA A 221 12.07 -9.79 -10.85
C ALA A 221 12.82 -8.49 -10.52
N MET A 222 13.31 -8.32 -9.29
CA MET A 222 14.10 -7.15 -8.92
C MET A 222 15.43 -7.11 -9.65
N GLN A 223 16.12 -8.24 -9.79
CA GLN A 223 17.37 -8.33 -10.54
C GLN A 223 17.18 -8.02 -12.03
N LEU A 224 16.08 -8.49 -12.63
CA LEU A 224 15.73 -8.19 -14.02
C LEU A 224 15.47 -6.69 -14.23
N VAL A 225 14.68 -6.05 -13.36
CA VAL A 225 14.46 -4.59 -13.41
C VAL A 225 15.78 -3.84 -13.24
N ALA A 226 16.58 -4.18 -12.23
CA ALA A 226 17.85 -3.51 -11.96
C ALA A 226 18.87 -3.65 -13.10
N SER A 227 18.83 -4.75 -13.87
CA SER A 227 19.66 -4.87 -15.08
C SER A 227 19.32 -3.82 -16.14
N ALA A 228 18.06 -3.40 -16.22
CA ALA A 228 17.62 -2.35 -17.13
C ALA A 228 17.73 -0.94 -16.54
N GLU A 229 17.50 -0.77 -15.24
CA GLU A 229 17.58 0.57 -14.63
C GLU A 229 19.02 0.97 -14.30
N ASN A 230 19.89 0.00 -13.99
CA ASN A 230 21.19 0.27 -13.37
C ASN A 230 22.34 -0.59 -13.91
N SER A 231 22.11 -1.35 -14.99
CA SER A 231 23.09 -2.27 -15.56
C SER A 231 23.76 -3.20 -14.52
N SER A 232 22.97 -3.69 -13.56
CA SER A 232 23.45 -4.51 -12.45
C SER A 232 22.37 -5.45 -11.92
N LEU A 233 22.76 -6.65 -11.50
CA LEU A 233 21.87 -7.56 -10.77
C LEU A 233 21.79 -7.24 -9.27
N ASN A 234 22.72 -6.44 -8.74
CA ASN A 234 22.70 -6.05 -7.34
C ASN A 234 21.70 -4.91 -7.09
N TRP A 235 20.42 -5.25 -7.17
CA TRP A 235 19.32 -4.29 -7.00
C TRP A 235 19.33 -3.63 -5.60
N ARG A 236 19.86 -4.31 -4.58
CA ARG A 236 19.99 -3.76 -3.22
C ARG A 236 21.03 -2.64 -3.12
N ALA A 237 21.99 -2.56 -4.03
CA ALA A 237 22.89 -1.40 -4.07
C ALA A 237 22.15 -0.09 -4.42
N GLN A 238 20.96 -0.20 -5.01
CA GLN A 238 20.21 0.94 -5.53
C GLN A 238 19.38 1.68 -4.47
N TYR A 239 19.28 1.17 -3.23
CA TYR A 239 18.63 1.93 -2.14
C TYR A 239 19.25 3.34 -1.99
N ALA A 240 20.56 3.47 -2.25
CA ALA A 240 21.31 4.72 -2.15
C ALA A 240 21.37 5.54 -3.44
N TYR A 241 20.89 5.00 -4.57
CA TYR A 241 20.88 5.72 -5.85
C TYR A 241 20.05 6.99 -5.71
N ILE A 242 20.55 8.10 -6.23
CA ILE A 242 19.84 9.38 -6.35
C ILE A 242 20.58 10.28 -7.35
N GLU A 243 19.88 10.70 -8.40
CA GLU A 243 20.40 11.57 -9.45
C GLU A 243 19.25 12.29 -10.15
N ASP A 244 19.45 13.53 -10.59
CA ASP A 244 18.56 14.13 -11.60
C ASP A 244 19.15 13.81 -12.98
N ILE A 245 18.44 12.97 -13.72
CA ILE A 245 18.87 12.47 -15.02
C ILE A 245 18.43 13.39 -16.18
N GLY A 246 17.84 14.56 -15.89
CA GLY A 246 17.50 15.57 -16.87
C GLY A 246 16.26 15.25 -17.72
N ASP A 247 15.39 14.36 -17.23
CA ASP A 247 14.17 13.94 -17.93
C ASP A 247 12.90 14.73 -17.51
N GLY A 248 13.07 15.74 -16.66
CA GLY A 248 11.99 16.60 -16.18
C GLY A 248 11.25 16.08 -14.95
N ARG A 249 11.68 14.97 -14.33
CA ARG A 249 11.10 14.44 -13.08
C ARG A 249 11.82 14.93 -11.81
N GLY A 250 12.89 15.71 -11.97
CA GLY A 250 13.79 16.10 -10.88
C GLY A 250 14.64 14.93 -10.41
N TYR A 251 14.96 14.88 -9.13
CA TYR A 251 15.70 13.74 -8.57
C TYR A 251 14.93 12.43 -8.78
N THR A 252 15.63 11.41 -9.25
CA THR A 252 15.22 10.00 -9.36
C THR A 252 16.09 9.17 -8.43
N ALA A 253 15.49 8.36 -7.56
CA ALA A 253 16.21 7.73 -6.46
C ALA A 253 15.69 6.34 -6.07
N GLY A 254 16.53 5.56 -5.38
CA GLY A 254 16.12 4.29 -4.78
C GLY A 254 15.93 3.14 -5.77
N ILE A 255 15.43 2.02 -5.25
CA ILE A 255 15.39 0.71 -5.92
C ILE A 255 14.53 0.60 -7.18
N ILE A 256 13.65 1.58 -7.42
CA ILE A 256 12.80 1.63 -8.62
C ILE A 256 12.72 3.05 -9.23
N GLY A 257 13.61 3.95 -8.83
CA GLY A 257 13.63 5.32 -9.35
C GLY A 257 12.44 6.18 -8.94
N PHE A 258 12.18 6.31 -7.63
CA PHE A 258 11.22 7.27 -7.09
C PHE A 258 11.60 8.70 -7.47
N CYS A 259 10.66 9.54 -7.94
CA CYS A 259 11.02 10.90 -8.35
C CYS A 259 10.43 12.01 -7.45
N SER A 260 11.18 13.09 -7.26
CA SER A 260 10.72 14.26 -6.50
C SER A 260 9.53 14.95 -7.18
N GLY A 261 9.48 14.92 -8.52
CA GLY A 261 8.42 15.54 -9.32
C GLY A 261 7.15 14.71 -9.47
N THR A 262 7.14 13.42 -9.12
CA THR A 262 6.00 12.51 -9.33
C THR A 262 5.28 12.11 -8.04
N GLY A 263 5.78 12.56 -6.88
CA GLY A 263 5.13 12.42 -5.58
C GLY A 263 5.40 11.12 -4.84
N ASP A 264 5.90 10.09 -5.51
CA ASP A 264 6.32 8.81 -4.93
C ASP A 264 7.58 8.95 -4.05
N MET A 265 8.55 9.81 -4.40
CA MET A 265 9.65 10.13 -3.49
C MET A 265 9.17 10.83 -2.22
N LEU A 266 8.17 11.71 -2.35
CA LEU A 266 7.54 12.35 -1.20
C LEU A 266 6.82 11.32 -0.31
N ASP A 267 6.15 10.32 -0.88
CA ASP A 267 5.53 9.23 -0.12
C ASP A 267 6.59 8.41 0.64
N VAL A 268 7.70 8.04 -0.02
CA VAL A 268 8.84 7.35 0.62
C VAL A 268 9.34 8.13 1.84
N VAL A 269 9.61 9.42 1.71
CA VAL A 269 10.15 10.22 2.82
C VAL A 269 9.09 10.45 3.92
N ASN A 270 7.81 10.61 3.56
CA ASN A 270 6.73 10.71 4.54
C ASN A 270 6.61 9.43 5.37
N ARG A 271 6.54 8.26 4.72
CA ARG A 271 6.44 6.95 5.41
C ARG A 271 7.67 6.65 6.25
N TYR A 272 8.86 6.98 5.75
CA TYR A 272 10.09 6.83 6.53
C TYR A 272 10.07 7.73 7.77
N THR A 273 9.54 8.95 7.64
CA THR A 273 9.38 9.88 8.77
C THR A 273 8.33 9.44 9.78
N GLN A 274 7.24 8.80 9.33
CA GLN A 274 6.27 8.19 10.23
C GLN A 274 6.88 7.00 10.99
N ARG A 275 7.67 6.17 10.30
CA ARG A 275 8.35 5.00 10.88
C ARG A 275 9.48 5.39 11.85
N LYS A 276 10.25 6.42 11.50
CA LYS A 276 11.38 6.92 12.27
C LYS A 276 11.32 8.46 12.34
N PRO A 277 10.54 9.00 13.30
CA PRO A 277 10.47 10.45 13.51
C PRO A 277 11.85 11.04 13.76
N GLY A 278 12.15 12.19 13.16
CA GLY A 278 13.45 12.87 13.32
C GLY A 278 14.60 12.29 12.50
N ASN A 279 14.35 11.38 11.54
CA ASN A 279 15.37 10.96 10.59
C ASN A 279 15.89 12.14 9.75
N ALA A 280 17.08 11.98 9.15
CA ALA A 280 17.76 13.04 8.40
C ALA A 280 16.95 13.57 7.19
N LEU A 281 16.06 12.77 6.61
CA LEU A 281 15.25 13.16 5.46
C LEU A 281 13.99 13.96 5.86
N ALA A 282 13.54 13.88 7.11
CA ALA A 282 12.31 14.52 7.58
C ALA A 282 12.30 16.04 7.35
N LYS A 283 13.46 16.70 7.45
CA LYS A 283 13.61 18.15 7.23
C LYS A 283 13.31 18.59 5.79
N TYR A 284 13.35 17.68 4.82
CA TYR A 284 13.07 17.97 3.41
C TYR A 284 11.59 17.84 3.03
N LEU A 285 10.72 17.33 3.92
CA LEU A 285 9.30 17.15 3.61
C LEU A 285 8.59 18.42 3.11
N PRO A 286 8.83 19.63 3.66
CA PRO A 286 8.25 20.86 3.10
C PRO A 286 8.72 21.14 1.67
N ALA A 287 10.02 20.98 1.39
CA ALA A 287 10.58 21.18 0.06
C ALA A 287 10.06 20.14 -0.94
N LEU A 288 10.02 18.86 -0.56
CA LEU A 288 9.45 17.78 -1.38
C LEU A 288 7.98 18.04 -1.73
N ARG A 289 7.16 18.58 -0.81
CA ARG A 289 5.78 18.97 -1.13
C ARG A 289 5.73 20.14 -2.12
N GLN A 290 6.65 21.09 -2.01
CA GLN A 290 6.68 22.27 -2.87
C GLN A 290 7.13 21.94 -4.29
N VAL A 291 8.11 21.05 -4.45
CA VAL A 291 8.65 20.70 -5.77
C VAL A 291 7.86 19.61 -6.49
N ASN A 292 6.98 18.89 -5.79
CA ASN A 292 6.12 17.86 -6.38
C ASN A 292 5.32 18.43 -7.56
N GLY A 293 5.31 17.71 -8.69
CA GLY A 293 4.78 18.18 -9.97
C GLY A 293 5.76 18.99 -10.83
N SER A 294 7.05 19.08 -10.44
CA SER A 294 8.08 19.79 -11.19
C SER A 294 9.46 19.12 -11.09
N ALA A 295 10.40 19.56 -11.94
CA ALA A 295 11.82 19.17 -11.87
C ALA A 295 12.64 20.03 -10.90
N SER A 296 12.02 20.85 -10.05
CA SER A 296 12.73 21.81 -9.21
C SER A 296 13.50 21.12 -8.06
N HIS A 297 14.69 21.63 -7.74
CA HIS A 297 15.47 21.21 -6.57
C HIS A 297 15.39 22.20 -5.40
N ALA A 298 14.50 23.19 -5.47
CA ALA A 298 14.39 24.25 -4.48
C ALA A 298 14.14 23.68 -3.07
N GLY A 299 15.04 24.00 -2.13
CA GLY A 299 14.97 23.53 -0.75
C GLY A 299 15.46 22.09 -0.51
N LEU A 300 15.86 21.37 -1.56
CA LEU A 300 16.52 20.06 -1.46
C LEU A 300 18.05 20.23 -1.45
N ASP A 301 18.57 21.03 -2.37
CA ASP A 301 20.00 21.22 -2.53
C ASP A 301 20.64 22.08 -1.42
N PRO A 302 21.92 21.83 -1.10
CA PRO A 302 22.80 20.78 -1.64
C PRO A 302 22.75 19.46 -0.83
N GLY A 303 22.05 19.43 0.31
CA GLY A 303 22.21 18.36 1.30
C GLY A 303 21.40 17.09 1.01
N PHE A 304 20.33 17.18 0.22
CA PHE A 304 19.36 16.09 0.09
C PHE A 304 19.95 14.79 -0.46
N THR A 305 20.81 14.86 -1.48
CA THR A 305 21.44 13.68 -2.08
C THR A 305 22.39 12.96 -1.13
N GLY A 306 23.14 13.72 -0.31
CA GLY A 306 24.00 13.18 0.74
C GLY A 306 23.21 12.49 1.84
N ASP A 307 22.15 13.14 2.32
CA ASP A 307 21.29 12.59 3.37
C ASP A 307 20.49 11.37 2.89
N TRP A 308 20.10 11.31 1.60
CA TRP A 308 19.46 10.13 1.00
C TRP A 308 20.41 8.93 1.01
N LYS A 309 21.65 9.12 0.56
CA LYS A 309 22.69 8.09 0.56
C LYS A 309 22.99 7.60 1.98
N ALA A 310 23.04 8.50 2.95
CA ALA A 310 23.22 8.12 4.36
C ALA A 310 22.01 7.34 4.91
N ALA A 311 20.79 7.78 4.59
CA ALA A 311 19.56 7.09 5.00
C ALA A 311 19.46 5.67 4.39
N ALA A 312 20.02 5.43 3.20
CA ALA A 312 20.03 4.12 2.54
C ALA A 312 20.76 3.02 3.33
N ALA A 313 21.61 3.38 4.29
CA ALA A 313 22.19 2.41 5.23
C ALA A 313 21.22 1.97 6.34
N ASP A 314 20.11 2.69 6.55
CA ASP A 314 19.12 2.36 7.58
C ASP A 314 18.13 1.28 7.08
N PRO A 315 18.04 0.11 7.74
CA PRO A 315 17.07 -0.93 7.39
C PRO A 315 15.61 -0.45 7.41
N ALA A 316 15.27 0.56 8.23
CA ALA A 316 13.94 1.16 8.22
C ALA A 316 13.65 1.92 6.93
N PHE A 317 14.63 2.60 6.35
CA PHE A 317 14.47 3.29 5.07
C PHE A 317 14.42 2.30 3.90
N GLN A 318 15.27 1.27 3.93
CA GLN A 318 15.23 0.18 2.94
C GLN A 318 13.85 -0.50 2.91
N ARG A 319 13.30 -0.84 4.09
CA ARG A 319 11.93 -1.39 4.20
C ARG A 319 10.86 -0.43 3.68
N THR A 320 10.99 0.87 3.94
CA THR A 320 10.03 1.83 3.41
C THR A 320 10.08 1.90 1.88
N GLN A 321 11.27 1.85 1.27
CA GLN A 321 11.37 1.78 -0.20
C GLN A 321 10.72 0.49 -0.74
N ASP A 322 10.95 -0.66 -0.08
CA ASP A 322 10.31 -1.92 -0.46
C ASP A 322 8.78 -1.83 -0.39
N GLU A 323 8.23 -1.23 0.66
CA GLU A 323 6.78 -1.08 0.87
C GLU A 323 6.14 -0.14 -0.16
N VAL A 324 6.81 0.96 -0.52
CA VAL A 324 6.30 1.87 -1.56
C VAL A 324 6.39 1.21 -2.94
N ARG A 325 7.48 0.52 -3.26
CA ARG A 325 7.58 -0.30 -4.47
C ARG A 325 6.42 -1.30 -4.52
N ASP A 326 6.18 -1.99 -3.42
CA ASP A 326 5.20 -3.06 -3.36
C ASP A 326 3.78 -2.54 -3.51
N GLY A 327 3.42 -1.50 -2.75
CA GLY A 327 2.08 -0.92 -2.77
C GLY A 327 1.72 -0.21 -4.07
N THR A 328 2.68 0.47 -4.70
CA THR A 328 2.41 1.32 -5.88
C THR A 328 2.60 0.57 -7.20
N TYR A 329 3.55 -0.38 -7.27
CA TYR A 329 3.98 -0.98 -8.54
C TYR A 329 3.80 -2.50 -8.54
N PHE A 330 4.43 -3.20 -7.60
CA PHE A 330 4.50 -4.66 -7.63
C PHE A 330 3.13 -5.32 -7.43
N ASN A 331 2.44 -5.01 -6.32
CA ASN A 331 1.15 -5.64 -6.00
C ASN A 331 0.08 -5.30 -7.04
N PRO A 332 -0.07 -4.03 -7.51
CA PRO A 332 -1.03 -3.72 -8.57
C PRO A 332 -0.75 -4.47 -9.88
N ALA A 333 0.51 -4.54 -10.32
CA ALA A 333 0.88 -5.24 -11.55
C ALA A 333 0.66 -6.76 -11.45
N VAL A 334 1.13 -7.39 -10.37
CA VAL A 334 0.98 -8.82 -10.14
C VAL A 334 -0.50 -9.19 -9.98
N GLY A 335 -1.26 -8.42 -9.20
CA GLY A 335 -2.70 -8.61 -9.04
C GLY A 335 -3.46 -8.49 -10.36
N GLN A 336 -3.13 -7.48 -11.18
CA GLN A 336 -3.75 -7.33 -12.50
C GLN A 336 -3.38 -8.46 -13.47
N ALA A 337 -2.12 -8.89 -13.48
CA ALA A 337 -1.68 -10.01 -14.29
C ALA A 337 -2.35 -11.33 -13.87
N LYS A 338 -2.55 -11.56 -12.57
CA LYS A 338 -3.33 -12.70 -12.04
C LYS A 338 -4.78 -12.67 -12.53
N ARG A 339 -5.43 -11.50 -12.52
CA ARG A 339 -6.79 -11.33 -13.09
C ARG A 339 -6.86 -11.62 -14.58
N ASP A 340 -5.78 -11.36 -15.31
CA ASP A 340 -5.67 -11.71 -16.73
C ASP A 340 -5.27 -13.19 -16.93
N GLY A 341 -5.04 -13.95 -15.87
CA GLY A 341 -4.67 -15.37 -15.92
C GLY A 341 -3.22 -15.59 -16.36
N LEU A 342 -2.34 -14.61 -16.15
CA LEU A 342 -0.95 -14.66 -16.56
C LEU A 342 -0.07 -15.35 -15.51
N ARG A 343 0.86 -16.18 -15.99
CA ARG A 343 1.95 -16.76 -15.20
C ARG A 343 3.03 -15.74 -14.88
N ALA A 344 4.06 -16.19 -14.15
CA ALA A 344 5.13 -15.34 -13.63
C ALA A 344 5.81 -14.46 -14.69
N LEU A 345 6.02 -14.93 -15.93
CA LEU A 345 6.58 -14.08 -16.99
C LEU A 345 5.64 -12.91 -17.35
N GLY A 346 4.33 -13.17 -17.46
CA GLY A 346 3.35 -12.12 -17.74
C GLY A 346 3.17 -11.15 -16.57
N GLN A 347 3.22 -11.66 -15.33
CA GLN A 347 3.28 -10.83 -14.13
C GLN A 347 4.52 -9.93 -14.11
N PHE A 348 5.68 -10.48 -14.48
CA PHE A 348 6.91 -9.70 -14.61
C PHE A 348 6.80 -8.65 -15.71
N ALA A 349 6.24 -8.99 -16.87
CA ALA A 349 6.02 -8.03 -17.96
C ALA A 349 5.14 -6.85 -17.52
N TYR A 350 4.11 -7.11 -16.72
CA TYR A 350 3.25 -6.06 -16.15
C TYR A 350 4.01 -5.21 -15.13
N TYR A 351 4.79 -5.86 -14.26
CA TYR A 351 5.58 -5.17 -13.25
C TYR A 351 6.65 -4.25 -13.87
N ASP A 352 7.39 -4.76 -14.85
CA ASP A 352 8.42 -3.99 -15.57
C ASP A 352 7.79 -2.82 -16.36
N ALA A 353 6.58 -3.00 -16.89
CA ALA A 353 5.85 -1.94 -17.57
C ALA A 353 5.38 -0.84 -16.61
N ILE A 354 4.80 -1.18 -15.46
CA ILE A 354 4.32 -0.18 -14.49
C ILE A 354 5.46 0.57 -13.81
N VAL A 355 6.63 -0.05 -13.62
CA VAL A 355 7.83 0.63 -13.12
C VAL A 355 8.26 1.75 -14.09
N MET A 356 8.35 1.45 -15.38
CA MET A 356 8.81 2.41 -16.39
C MET A 356 7.74 3.47 -16.74
N HIS A 357 6.50 3.05 -16.93
CA HIS A 357 5.43 3.90 -17.46
C HIS A 357 4.48 4.46 -16.40
N GLY A 358 4.67 4.06 -15.14
CA GLY A 358 3.79 4.42 -14.04
C GLY A 358 2.40 3.77 -14.10
N PRO A 359 1.64 3.85 -12.99
CA PRO A 359 0.22 3.52 -12.96
C PRO A 359 -0.60 4.55 -13.76
N GLY A 360 -1.82 4.17 -14.13
CA GLY A 360 -2.77 5.07 -14.80
C GLY A 360 -3.39 4.48 -16.06
N SER A 361 -4.38 5.20 -16.62
CA SER A 361 -5.14 4.79 -17.80
C SER A 361 -4.76 5.57 -19.06
N GLN A 362 -3.86 6.55 -18.96
CA GLN A 362 -3.35 7.31 -20.09
C GLN A 362 -2.67 6.37 -21.09
N ARG A 363 -2.68 6.76 -22.38
CA ARG A 363 -2.20 5.92 -23.49
C ARG A 363 -0.82 5.29 -23.27
N LEU A 364 0.10 6.04 -22.67
CA LEU A 364 1.47 5.60 -22.43
C LEU A 364 1.68 4.99 -21.04
N ALA A 365 0.73 5.14 -20.11
CA ALA A 365 0.78 4.52 -18.79
C ALA A 365 0.45 3.01 -18.87
N PHE A 366 0.75 2.27 -17.79
CA PHE A 366 0.52 0.82 -17.73
C PHE A 366 -0.89 0.39 -18.17
N GLY A 367 -1.94 1.05 -17.70
CA GLY A 367 -3.32 0.70 -18.04
C GLY A 367 -3.64 0.95 -19.52
N GLY A 368 -3.07 1.99 -20.14
CA GLY A 368 -3.20 2.25 -21.57
C GLY A 368 -2.49 1.20 -22.43
N ILE A 369 -1.28 0.80 -22.02
CA ILE A 369 -0.52 -0.28 -22.68
C ILE A 369 -1.29 -1.59 -22.62
N ARG A 370 -1.82 -1.94 -21.44
CA ARG A 370 -2.67 -3.13 -21.25
C ARG A 370 -3.93 -3.06 -22.12
N ALA A 371 -4.61 -1.92 -22.17
CA ALA A 371 -5.80 -1.74 -23.02
C ALA A 371 -5.47 -1.94 -24.51
N ALA A 372 -4.33 -1.44 -24.98
CA ALA A 372 -3.87 -1.65 -26.35
C ALA A 372 -3.56 -3.13 -26.66
N ALA A 373 -3.09 -3.90 -25.66
CA ALA A 373 -2.89 -5.35 -25.79
C ALA A 373 -4.23 -6.10 -25.88
N LEU A 374 -5.18 -5.77 -24.99
CA LEU A 374 -6.52 -6.37 -24.95
C LEU A 374 -7.31 -6.15 -26.24
N ALA A 375 -7.09 -5.02 -26.92
CA ALA A 375 -7.69 -4.76 -28.22
C ALA A 375 -7.19 -5.70 -29.34
N LYS A 376 -6.04 -6.36 -29.14
CA LYS A 376 -5.40 -7.24 -30.14
C LYS A 376 -5.50 -8.72 -29.80
N ALA A 377 -5.48 -9.08 -28.52
CA ALA A 377 -5.50 -10.46 -28.07
C ALA A 377 -6.28 -10.59 -26.75
N LYS A 378 -7.03 -11.68 -26.62
CA LYS A 378 -7.68 -12.04 -25.36
C LYS A 378 -6.64 -12.57 -24.37
N PRO A 379 -6.70 -12.20 -23.09
CA PRO A 379 -5.86 -12.79 -22.07
C PRO A 379 -6.37 -14.19 -21.69
N PRO A 380 -5.55 -15.03 -21.02
CA PRO A 380 -5.96 -16.37 -20.56
C PRO A 380 -7.26 -16.42 -19.76
N ALA A 381 -7.50 -15.44 -18.87
CA ALA A 381 -8.75 -15.36 -18.10
C ALA A 381 -10.01 -15.18 -18.97
N GLN A 382 -9.85 -14.80 -20.24
CA GLN A 382 -10.93 -14.70 -21.23
C GLN A 382 -10.85 -15.80 -22.31
N GLY A 383 -10.11 -16.88 -22.03
CA GLY A 383 -9.93 -18.02 -22.93
C GLY A 383 -8.94 -17.79 -24.07
N GLY A 384 -8.10 -16.75 -23.99
CA GLY A 384 -7.06 -16.49 -24.98
C GLY A 384 -5.76 -17.26 -24.74
N ASP A 385 -4.93 -17.39 -25.77
CA ASP A 385 -3.59 -17.94 -25.64
C ASP A 385 -2.64 -16.94 -24.95
N GLU A 386 -1.97 -17.39 -23.89
CA GLU A 386 -1.09 -16.53 -23.09
C GLU A 386 0.09 -15.99 -23.92
N THR A 387 0.67 -16.82 -24.79
CA THR A 387 1.82 -16.42 -25.59
C THR A 387 1.43 -15.33 -26.59
N ALA A 388 0.30 -15.50 -27.27
CA ALA A 388 -0.27 -14.49 -28.17
C ALA A 388 -0.59 -13.19 -27.42
N PHE A 389 -1.18 -13.29 -26.22
CA PHE A 389 -1.47 -12.11 -25.40
C PHE A 389 -0.20 -11.37 -24.98
N LEU A 390 0.83 -12.09 -24.51
CA LEU A 390 2.09 -11.47 -24.11
C LEU A 390 2.84 -10.87 -25.29
N HIS A 391 2.77 -11.47 -26.50
CA HIS A 391 3.28 -10.82 -27.70
C HIS A 391 2.57 -9.49 -27.97
N ALA A 392 1.23 -9.46 -27.92
CA ALA A 392 0.45 -8.23 -28.10
C ALA A 392 0.78 -7.17 -27.04
N PHE A 393 0.96 -7.58 -25.78
CA PHE A 393 1.33 -6.69 -24.69
C PHE A 393 2.73 -6.09 -24.86
N LEU A 394 3.73 -6.92 -25.15
CA LEU A 394 5.10 -6.46 -25.35
C LEU A 394 5.23 -5.59 -26.62
N ASP A 395 4.41 -5.81 -27.65
CA ASP A 395 4.34 -4.94 -28.83
C ASP A 395 3.75 -3.56 -28.48
N ALA A 396 2.66 -3.54 -27.71
CA ALA A 396 2.05 -2.30 -27.24
C ALA A 396 3.04 -1.51 -26.36
N ARG A 397 3.77 -2.21 -25.50
CA ARG A 397 4.78 -1.62 -24.64
C ARG A 397 5.96 -1.05 -25.42
N ALA A 398 6.54 -1.81 -26.34
CA ALA A 398 7.64 -1.32 -27.18
C ALA A 398 7.23 -0.09 -28.01
N ALA A 399 5.97 -0.01 -28.42
CA ALA A 399 5.42 1.19 -29.07
C ALA A 399 5.29 2.39 -28.13
N ALA A 400 4.89 2.17 -26.86
CA ALA A 400 4.85 3.22 -25.85
C ALA A 400 6.25 3.76 -25.54
N MET A 401 7.22 2.88 -25.32
CA MET A 401 8.63 3.23 -25.11
C MET A 401 9.20 4.10 -26.24
N LYS A 402 8.96 3.73 -27.49
CA LYS A 402 9.43 4.49 -28.67
C LYS A 402 8.78 5.88 -28.81
N ALA A 403 7.60 6.08 -28.22
CA ALA A 403 6.90 7.36 -28.24
C ALA A 403 7.50 8.37 -27.25
N GLU A 404 8.33 7.91 -26.29
CA GLU A 404 8.99 8.73 -25.29
C GLU A 404 10.48 8.89 -25.64
N PRO A 405 10.98 10.13 -25.87
CA PRO A 405 12.37 10.34 -26.30
C PRO A 405 13.42 9.71 -25.38
N ALA A 406 13.17 9.70 -24.07
CA ALA A 406 14.05 9.12 -23.04
C ALA A 406 14.07 7.58 -23.02
N HIS A 407 13.15 6.90 -23.71
CA HIS A 407 12.93 5.44 -23.59
C HIS A 407 12.98 4.70 -24.94
N ARG A 408 13.65 5.27 -25.95
CA ARG A 408 13.69 4.68 -27.30
C ARG A 408 14.38 3.32 -27.39
N ASP A 409 15.32 3.02 -26.49
CA ASP A 409 15.93 1.69 -26.40
C ASP A 409 14.92 0.69 -25.82
N THR A 410 14.63 -0.36 -26.58
CA THR A 410 13.62 -1.38 -26.22
C THR A 410 14.25 -2.73 -25.85
N SER A 411 15.55 -2.78 -25.57
CA SER A 411 16.28 -4.02 -25.26
C SER A 411 15.71 -4.77 -24.05
N ARG A 412 15.23 -4.07 -23.01
CA ARG A 412 14.54 -4.70 -21.86
C ARG A 412 13.30 -5.52 -22.27
N VAL A 413 12.71 -5.19 -23.42
CA VAL A 413 11.64 -5.97 -24.05
C VAL A 413 12.24 -6.98 -25.02
N GLU A 414 12.96 -6.52 -26.05
CA GLU A 414 13.29 -7.33 -27.23
C GLU A 414 14.40 -8.37 -26.99
N THR A 415 15.38 -8.05 -26.13
CA THR A 415 16.51 -8.95 -25.82
C THR A 415 16.44 -9.54 -24.41
N ALA A 416 15.31 -9.37 -23.72
CA ALA A 416 15.03 -10.01 -22.43
C ALA A 416 13.63 -10.66 -22.36
N GLN A 417 12.56 -9.89 -22.15
CA GLN A 417 11.21 -10.45 -21.99
C GLN A 417 10.76 -11.27 -23.20
N ARG A 418 11.04 -10.77 -24.41
CA ARG A 418 10.73 -11.48 -25.65
C ARG A 418 11.55 -12.76 -25.81
N VAL A 419 12.78 -12.79 -25.30
CA VAL A 419 13.64 -13.98 -25.30
C VAL A 419 13.03 -15.05 -24.39
N PHE A 420 12.61 -14.70 -23.18
CA PHE A 420 11.95 -15.64 -22.26
C PHE A 420 10.64 -16.17 -22.84
N LEU A 421 9.85 -15.28 -23.47
CA LEU A 421 8.59 -15.65 -24.11
C LEU A 421 8.79 -16.61 -25.27
N ARG A 422 9.74 -16.33 -26.18
CA ARG A 422 10.06 -17.21 -27.32
C ARG A 422 10.61 -18.57 -26.89
N ALA A 423 11.28 -18.62 -25.74
CA ALA A 423 11.75 -19.87 -25.13
C ALA A 423 10.62 -20.66 -24.44
N GLY A 424 9.38 -20.14 -24.39
CA GLY A 424 8.26 -20.77 -23.70
C GLY A 424 8.39 -20.74 -22.17
N ASN A 425 9.30 -19.93 -21.62
CA ASN A 425 9.56 -19.86 -20.18
C ASN A 425 8.54 -18.95 -19.47
N LEU A 426 7.26 -19.32 -19.58
CA LEU A 426 6.13 -18.55 -19.09
C LEU A 426 6.07 -18.50 -17.55
N ASP A 427 6.72 -19.45 -16.88
CA ASP A 427 6.86 -19.48 -15.43
C ASP A 427 8.13 -18.77 -14.94
N LEU A 428 8.94 -18.16 -15.81
CA LEU A 428 10.16 -17.41 -15.45
C LEU A 428 11.15 -18.24 -14.61
N ASN A 429 11.34 -19.51 -14.96
CA ASN A 429 12.24 -20.42 -14.26
C ASN A 429 13.70 -20.16 -14.62
N THR A 430 14.60 -20.36 -13.66
CA THR A 430 16.04 -20.33 -13.92
C THR A 430 16.47 -21.65 -14.59
N PRO A 431 17.55 -21.65 -15.40
CA PRO A 431 18.43 -20.53 -15.71
C PRO A 431 17.79 -19.48 -16.63
N LEU A 432 18.06 -18.20 -16.36
CA LEU A 432 17.69 -17.07 -17.21
C LEU A 432 18.94 -16.46 -17.82
N ALA A 433 18.90 -16.13 -19.11
CA ALA A 433 19.95 -15.40 -19.81
C ALA A 433 19.32 -14.36 -20.74
N TRP A 434 19.82 -13.14 -20.70
CA TRP A 434 19.29 -12.02 -21.48
C TRP A 434 20.35 -10.94 -21.71
N SER A 435 20.00 -9.93 -22.51
CA SER A 435 20.80 -8.71 -22.65
C SER A 435 19.95 -7.46 -22.55
N VAL A 436 20.51 -6.39 -21.98
CA VAL A 436 19.93 -5.04 -21.99
C VAL A 436 21.06 -4.06 -22.31
N TYR A 437 20.83 -3.11 -23.22
CA TYR A 437 21.85 -2.16 -23.73
C TYR A 437 23.10 -2.82 -24.32
N GLY A 438 22.98 -4.06 -24.80
CA GLY A 438 24.09 -4.86 -25.32
C GLY A 438 24.87 -5.64 -24.25
N GLU A 439 24.61 -5.39 -22.96
CA GLU A 439 25.28 -6.09 -21.85
C GLU A 439 24.58 -7.43 -21.54
N PRO A 440 25.31 -8.55 -21.44
CA PRO A 440 24.74 -9.86 -21.12
C PRO A 440 24.59 -10.08 -19.60
N TYR A 441 23.49 -10.71 -19.21
CA TYR A 441 23.19 -11.09 -17.83
C TYR A 441 22.74 -12.55 -17.72
N ARG A 442 22.93 -13.14 -16.53
CA ARG A 442 22.51 -14.52 -16.24
C ARG A 442 22.11 -14.70 -14.77
N ILE A 443 21.04 -15.45 -14.53
CA ILE A 443 20.66 -15.96 -13.20
C ILE A 443 20.58 -17.49 -13.28
N GLY A 444 21.21 -18.18 -12.33
CA GLY A 444 21.31 -19.65 -12.23
C GLY A 444 20.09 -20.32 -11.62
#